data_AF-A0A6B2LJQ6-F1
#
_entry.id   AF-A0A6B2LJQ6-F1
#
_cell.length_a   1.000
_cell.length_b   1.000
_cell.length_c   1.000
_cell.angle_alpha   90.00
_cell.angle_beta   90.00
_cell.angle_gamma   90.00
#
_symmetry.space_group_name_H-M   'P 1'
#
loop_
_entity.id
_entity.type
_entity.pdbx_description
1 polymer ?
#
loop_
_entity_poly.entity_id
_entity_poly.type
_entity_poly.pdbx_seq_one_letter_code
_entity_poly.pdbx_strand_id
1 'polypeptide(L)'
;MSHKDVFVSIPTGGGKKLCFMIPALCSPPGSITIVISPLLSVIEEQVMQSRTLAIPCCSLGYNQTDQDLYNDLSSGNIKILFVTPERIVRSGGLLSRLDLLYSRQQLDRFVINEAHCVSQMGHDFRADYKDLSLLKQRFPSVPILAMTTIATKKVIMDVLQTLQISKSCV
;
A
#
# COMPACT_ATOMS: atom_id res chain seq x y z
N MET A 1 3.46 11.52 -12.96
CA MET A 1 4.09 11.08 -11.68
C MET A 1 5.46 10.52 -11.99
N SER A 2 6.50 10.83 -11.19
CA SER A 2 7.90 10.52 -11.54
C SER A 2 8.34 9.08 -11.29
N HIS A 3 7.44 8.17 -10.90
CA HIS A 3 7.73 6.76 -10.55
C HIS A 3 8.91 6.58 -9.58
N LYS A 4 9.04 7.49 -8.60
CA LYS A 4 10.02 7.40 -7.53
C LYS A 4 9.34 6.93 -6.25
N ASP A 5 10.12 6.28 -5.39
CA ASP A 5 9.71 6.06 -4.01
C ASP A 5 9.61 7.40 -3.28
N VAL A 6 8.68 7.52 -2.34
CA VAL A 6 8.43 8.74 -1.58
C VAL A 6 8.10 8.38 -0.14
N PHE A 7 8.70 9.09 0.81
CA PHE A 7 8.30 9.09 2.20
C PHE A 7 7.56 10.38 2.54
N VAL A 8 6.39 10.27 3.17
CA VAL A 8 5.53 11.42 3.49
C VAL A 8 5.19 11.41 4.97
N SER A 9 5.50 12.50 5.67
CA SER A 9 5.04 12.75 7.04
C SER A 9 4.08 13.93 7.02
N ILE A 10 2.78 13.68 7.19
CA ILE A 10 1.72 14.70 7.14
C ILE A 10 0.81 14.54 8.37
N PRO A 11 0.55 15.59 9.15
CA PRO A 11 -0.33 15.50 10.33
C PRO A 11 -1.76 15.06 9.96
N THR A 12 -2.51 14.57 10.96
CA THR A 12 -3.90 14.16 10.77
C THR A 12 -4.71 15.30 10.16
N GLY A 13 -5.52 14.99 9.15
CA GLY A 13 -6.29 15.99 8.40
C GLY A 13 -5.52 16.68 7.27
N GLY A 14 -4.20 16.51 7.15
CA GLY A 14 -3.39 17.13 6.09
C GLY A 14 -3.52 16.48 4.70
N GLY A 15 -4.52 15.61 4.48
CA GLY A 15 -4.81 15.07 3.15
C GLY A 15 -3.99 13.85 2.71
N LYS A 16 -3.36 13.11 3.64
CA LYS A 16 -2.56 11.89 3.38
C LYS A 16 -3.22 10.90 2.39
N LYS A 17 -4.56 10.75 2.44
CA LYS A 17 -5.30 9.85 1.54
C LYS A 17 -5.26 10.30 0.08
N LEU A 18 -5.34 11.61 -0.16
CA LEU A 18 -5.30 12.18 -1.52
C LEU A 18 -3.96 11.90 -2.19
N CYS A 19 -2.88 11.82 -1.42
CA CYS A 19 -1.53 11.53 -1.90
C CYS A 19 -1.40 10.18 -2.61
N PHE A 20 -2.33 9.23 -2.41
CA PHE A 20 -2.36 7.98 -3.17
C PHE A 20 -3.62 7.78 -4.01
N MET A 21 -4.77 8.32 -3.59
CA MET A 21 -6.03 8.15 -4.33
C MET A 21 -6.00 8.84 -5.69
N ILE A 22 -5.51 10.10 -5.74
CA ILE A 22 -5.39 10.84 -7.00
C ILE A 22 -4.44 10.11 -7.96
N PRO A 23 -3.21 9.70 -7.53
CA PRO A 23 -2.37 8.81 -8.33
C PRO A 23 -3.10 7.61 -8.91
N ALA A 24 -3.77 6.81 -8.06
CA ALA A 24 -4.40 5.57 -8.48
C ALA A 24 -5.46 5.79 -9.58
N LEU A 25 -6.20 6.90 -9.50
CA LEU A 25 -7.20 7.28 -10.50
C LEU A 25 -6.57 7.80 -11.81
N CYS A 26 -5.45 8.49 -11.73
CA CYS A 26 -4.72 9.00 -12.89
C CYS A 26 -3.85 7.94 -13.58
N SER A 27 -3.59 6.80 -12.93
CA SER A 27 -2.81 5.71 -13.51
C SER A 27 -3.51 5.08 -14.71
N PRO A 28 -2.76 4.48 -15.64
CA PRO A 28 -3.32 3.86 -16.84
C PRO A 28 -4.48 2.89 -16.56
N PRO A 29 -5.38 2.68 -17.54
CA PRO A 29 -6.44 1.67 -17.42
C PRO A 29 -5.86 0.29 -17.11
N GLY A 30 -6.50 -0.44 -16.18
CA GLY A 30 -6.03 -1.74 -15.71
C GLY A 30 -4.86 -1.71 -14.73
N SER A 31 -4.28 -0.55 -14.42
CA SER A 31 -3.30 -0.41 -13.34
C SER A 31 -3.97 -0.35 -11.97
N ILE A 32 -3.33 -0.95 -10.97
CA ILE A 32 -3.82 -1.02 -9.58
C ILE A 32 -2.79 -0.50 -8.59
N THR A 33 -3.27 0.24 -7.59
CA THR A 33 -2.51 0.64 -6.40
C THR A 33 -2.85 -0.28 -5.23
N ILE A 34 -1.82 -0.78 -4.54
CA ILE A 34 -1.99 -1.64 -3.36
C ILE A 34 -1.75 -0.81 -2.10
N VAL A 35 -2.75 -0.71 -1.21
CA VAL A 35 -2.67 0.06 0.02
C VAL A 35 -2.61 -0.88 1.22
N ILE A 36 -1.46 -0.89 1.89
CA ILE A 36 -1.21 -1.66 3.10
C ILE A 36 -1.55 -0.79 4.31
N SER A 37 -2.53 -1.21 5.10
CA SER A 37 -2.98 -0.52 6.32
C SER A 37 -2.96 -1.46 7.53
N PRO A 38 -2.74 -0.95 8.76
CA PRO A 38 -2.46 -1.79 9.92
C PRO A 38 -3.70 -2.47 10.51
N LEU A 39 -4.88 -1.87 10.37
CA LEU A 39 -6.10 -2.32 11.03
C LEU A 39 -7.21 -2.54 10.01
N LEU A 40 -7.97 -3.62 10.21
CA LEU A 40 -9.16 -3.91 9.41
C LEU A 40 -10.19 -2.78 9.51
N SER A 41 -10.45 -2.26 10.71
CA SER A 41 -11.35 -1.11 10.92
C SER A 41 -10.96 0.12 10.08
N VAL A 42 -9.66 0.41 9.98
CA VAL A 42 -9.16 1.52 9.15
C VAL A 42 -9.37 1.23 7.66
N ILE A 43 -9.18 -0.03 7.24
CA ILE A 43 -9.46 -0.45 5.87
C ILE A 43 -10.95 -0.33 5.56
N GLU A 44 -11.83 -0.76 6.46
CA GLU A 44 -13.29 -0.67 6.31
C GLU A 44 -13.75 0.77 6.11
N GLU A 45 -13.27 1.69 6.95
CA GLU A 45 -13.53 3.12 6.81
C GLU A 45 -13.02 3.66 5.46
N GLN A 46 -11.83 3.26 5.03
CA GLN A 46 -11.24 3.68 3.75
C GLN A 46 -12.04 3.16 2.54
N VAL A 47 -12.51 1.92 2.59
CA VAL A 47 -13.34 1.32 1.53
C VAL A 47 -14.69 2.02 1.47
N MET A 48 -15.35 2.24 2.62
CA MET A 48 -16.63 2.96 2.67
C MET A 48 -16.51 4.37 2.08
N GLN A 49 -15.48 5.13 2.47
CA GLN A 49 -15.21 6.47 1.92
C GLN A 49 -14.87 6.45 0.44
N SER A 50 -14.14 5.44 -0.03
CA SER A 50 -13.82 5.33 -1.45
C SER A 50 -15.07 5.03 -2.28
N ARG A 51 -15.99 4.20 -1.75
CA ARG A 51 -17.28 3.90 -2.39
C ARG A 51 -18.20 5.11 -2.49
N THR A 52 -18.25 5.98 -1.46
CA THR A 52 -19.05 7.22 -1.54
C THR A 52 -18.54 8.18 -2.60
N LEU A 53 -17.24 8.10 -2.94
CA LEU A 53 -16.61 8.88 -4.01
C LEU A 53 -16.61 8.14 -5.36
N ALA A 54 -17.31 7.01 -5.48
CA ALA A 54 -17.34 6.15 -6.66
C ALA A 54 -15.95 5.70 -7.15
N ILE A 55 -14.98 5.59 -6.24
CA ILE A 55 -13.63 5.11 -6.54
C ILE A 55 -13.66 3.57 -6.58
N PRO A 56 -13.26 2.93 -7.71
CA PRO A 56 -13.22 1.48 -7.81
C PRO A 56 -12.18 0.89 -6.86
N CYS A 57 -12.63 0.27 -5.77
CA CYS A 57 -11.76 -0.28 -4.75
C CYS A 57 -12.32 -1.56 -4.14
N CYS A 58 -11.44 -2.39 -3.59
CA CYS A 58 -11.81 -3.57 -2.81
C CYS A 58 -10.86 -3.79 -1.63
N SER A 59 -11.22 -4.68 -0.71
CA SER A 59 -10.36 -5.12 0.40
C SER A 59 -10.36 -6.63 0.57
N LEU A 60 -9.20 -7.17 0.96
CA LEU A 60 -9.09 -8.58 1.34
C LEU A 60 -9.62 -8.81 2.76
N GLY A 61 -10.62 -9.70 2.89
CA GLY A 61 -11.09 -10.20 4.19
C GLY A 61 -12.32 -9.53 4.78
N TYR A 62 -12.95 -8.57 4.09
CA TYR A 62 -14.15 -7.90 4.61
C TYR A 62 -15.46 -8.41 4.01
N ASN A 63 -15.55 -8.68 2.69
CA ASN A 63 -16.86 -8.94 2.04
C ASN A 63 -16.85 -9.89 0.83
N GLN A 64 -15.70 -10.43 0.44
CA GLN A 64 -15.57 -11.31 -0.73
C GLN A 64 -14.69 -12.50 -0.39
N THR A 65 -14.97 -13.64 -1.02
CA THR A 65 -14.02 -14.75 -1.00
C THR A 65 -12.75 -14.31 -1.74
N ASP A 66 -11.60 -14.88 -1.35
CA ASP A 66 -10.34 -14.62 -2.04
C ASP A 66 -10.48 -14.88 -3.56
N GLN A 67 -11.31 -15.86 -3.96
CA GLN A 67 -11.52 -16.24 -5.36
C GLN A 67 -12.27 -15.18 -6.17
N ASP A 68 -13.33 -14.59 -5.62
CA ASP A 68 -14.07 -13.51 -6.27
C ASP A 68 -13.18 -12.28 -6.49
N LEU A 69 -12.40 -11.92 -5.47
CA LEU A 69 -11.45 -10.83 -5.58
C LEU A 69 -10.40 -11.09 -6.67
N TYR A 70 -9.87 -12.31 -6.77
CA TYR A 70 -8.88 -12.64 -7.80
C TYR A 70 -9.44 -12.54 -9.22
N ASN A 71 -10.72 -12.82 -9.40
CA ASN A 71 -11.41 -12.59 -10.67
C ASN A 71 -11.55 -11.10 -10.95
N ASP A 72 -11.95 -10.30 -9.95
CA ASP A 72 -12.09 -8.85 -10.08
C ASP A 72 -10.74 -8.17 -10.38
N LEU A 73 -9.65 -8.61 -9.73
CA LEU A 73 -8.29 -8.13 -10.02
C LEU A 73 -7.88 -8.42 -11.47
N SER A 74 -8.30 -9.56 -12.00
CA SER A 74 -8.00 -9.94 -13.40
C SER A 74 -8.79 -9.12 -14.41
N SER A 75 -9.95 -8.56 -14.02
CA SER A 75 -10.78 -7.71 -14.88
C SER A 75 -10.21 -6.30 -15.12
N GLY A 76 -9.29 -5.85 -14.26
CA GLY A 76 -8.72 -4.49 -14.34
C GLY A 76 -9.67 -3.37 -13.88
N ASN A 77 -10.83 -3.72 -13.31
CA ASN A 77 -11.82 -2.75 -12.84
C ASN A 77 -11.50 -2.15 -11.46
N ILE A 78 -10.58 -2.76 -10.71
CA ILE A 78 -10.17 -2.26 -9.39
C ILE A 78 -8.99 -1.30 -9.55
N LYS A 79 -9.12 -0.08 -9.04
CA LYS A 79 -8.04 0.91 -8.98
C LYS A 79 -7.24 0.84 -7.69
N ILE A 80 -7.89 0.51 -6.58
CA ILE A 80 -7.26 0.44 -5.25
C ILE A 80 -7.62 -0.88 -4.55
N LEU A 81 -6.61 -1.65 -4.17
CA LEU A 81 -6.79 -2.80 -3.28
C LEU A 81 -6.24 -2.48 -1.88
N PHE A 82 -7.10 -2.50 -0.87
CA PHE A 82 -6.72 -2.37 0.52
C PHE A 82 -6.41 -3.74 1.14
N VAL A 83 -5.27 -3.86 1.81
CA VAL A 83 -4.80 -5.10 2.41
C VAL A 83 -4.12 -4.85 3.74
N THR A 84 -4.07 -5.86 4.59
CA THR A 84 -3.27 -5.84 5.80
C THR A 84 -1.85 -6.36 5.53
N PRO A 85 -0.83 -5.99 6.33
CA PRO A 85 0.54 -6.44 6.12
C PRO A 85 0.66 -7.97 6.19
N GLU A 86 -0.01 -8.62 7.13
CA GLU A 86 0.04 -10.08 7.28
C GLU A 86 -0.53 -10.81 6.06
N ARG A 87 -1.51 -10.24 5.36
CA ARG A 87 -2.03 -10.81 4.11
C ARG A 87 -1.00 -10.76 3.00
N ILE A 88 -0.24 -9.67 2.88
CA ILE A 88 0.85 -9.54 1.90
C ILE A 88 1.96 -10.57 2.16
N VAL A 89 2.34 -10.75 3.42
CA VAL A 89 3.48 -11.59 3.80
C VAL A 89 3.11 -13.08 3.77
N ARG A 90 1.91 -13.45 4.21
CA ARG A 90 1.52 -14.86 4.45
C ARG A 90 0.71 -15.49 3.31
N SER A 91 0.06 -14.71 2.45
CA SER A 91 -0.77 -15.26 1.36
C SER A 91 0.04 -15.47 0.08
N GLY A 92 0.45 -16.73 -0.15
CA GLY A 92 1.10 -17.13 -1.41
C GLY A 92 0.21 -16.92 -2.64
N GLY A 93 -1.10 -17.05 -2.49
CA GLY A 93 -2.08 -16.78 -3.55
C GLY A 93 -2.09 -15.32 -3.97
N LEU A 94 -2.11 -14.40 -3.00
CA LEU A 94 -2.03 -12.96 -3.27
C LEU A 94 -0.70 -12.60 -3.94
N LEU A 95 0.42 -13.08 -3.42
CA LEU A 95 1.74 -12.82 -3.99
C LEU A 95 1.84 -13.30 -5.45
N SER A 96 1.31 -14.47 -5.76
CA SER A 96 1.28 -15.01 -7.14
C SER A 96 0.45 -14.13 -8.09
N ARG A 97 -0.62 -13.50 -7.59
CA ARG A 97 -1.42 -12.54 -8.37
C ARG A 97 -0.69 -11.21 -8.55
N LEU A 98 0.01 -10.73 -7.53
CA LEU A 98 0.86 -9.55 -7.64
C LEU A 98 1.99 -9.78 -8.66
N ASP A 99 2.60 -10.97 -8.71
CA ASP A 99 3.58 -11.31 -9.77
C ASP A 99 2.97 -11.23 -11.17
N LEU A 100 1.75 -11.75 -11.33
CA LEU A 100 1.04 -11.68 -12.61
C LEU A 100 0.80 -10.21 -13.03
N LEU A 101 0.29 -9.40 -12.11
CA LEU A 101 0.07 -7.96 -12.36
C LEU A 101 1.39 -7.24 -12.65
N TYR A 102 2.47 -7.60 -11.94
CA TYR A 102 3.80 -7.04 -12.16
C TYR A 102 4.34 -7.37 -13.56
N SER A 103 4.24 -8.64 -13.97
CA SER A 103 4.69 -9.07 -15.31
C SER A 103 3.92 -8.36 -16.45
N ARG A 104 2.68 -7.95 -16.18
CA ARG A 104 1.81 -7.20 -17.09
C ARG A 104 1.96 -5.68 -16.98
N GLN A 105 2.86 -5.20 -16.13
CA GLN A 105 3.05 -3.77 -15.83
C GLN A 105 1.77 -3.09 -15.31
N GLN A 106 0.93 -3.85 -14.60
CA GLN A 106 -0.35 -3.39 -14.04
C GLN A 106 -0.24 -3.03 -12.55
N LEU A 107 0.89 -3.31 -11.88
CA LEU A 107 1.14 -2.76 -10.54
C LEU A 107 1.64 -1.31 -10.63
N ASP A 108 0.81 -0.36 -10.23
CA ASP A 108 1.17 1.06 -10.24
C ASP A 108 2.12 1.43 -9.11
N ARG A 109 1.77 1.02 -7.88
CA ARG A 109 2.43 1.47 -6.64
C ARG A 109 2.02 0.65 -5.43
N PHE A 110 2.92 0.57 -4.45
CA PHE A 110 2.59 0.18 -3.09
C PHE A 110 2.50 1.40 -2.18
N VAL A 111 1.45 1.46 -1.37
CA VAL A 111 1.25 2.49 -0.37
C VAL A 111 1.33 1.83 1.00
N ILE A 112 2.31 2.23 1.80
CA ILE A 112 2.46 1.73 3.17
C ILE A 112 1.93 2.82 4.10
N ASN A 113 0.69 2.64 4.55
CA ASN A 113 0.05 3.51 5.51
C ASN A 113 0.54 3.18 6.92
N GLU A 114 0.61 4.20 7.79
CA GLU A 114 1.24 4.12 9.12
C GLU A 114 2.63 3.49 9.08
N ALA A 115 3.48 3.96 8.17
CA ALA A 115 4.81 3.39 7.95
C ALA A 115 5.70 3.41 9.21
N HIS A 116 5.38 4.24 10.22
CA HIS A 116 6.07 4.22 11.51
C HIS A 116 5.96 2.86 12.23
N CYS A 117 4.94 2.02 11.94
CA CYS A 117 4.78 0.69 12.50
C CYS A 117 5.95 -0.27 12.18
N VAL A 118 6.76 0.04 11.16
CA VAL A 118 7.98 -0.71 10.83
C VAL A 118 9.03 -0.58 11.94
N SER A 119 9.09 0.58 12.59
CA SER A 119 10.15 0.93 13.54
C SER A 119 9.83 0.43 14.94
N GLN A 120 10.75 -0.33 15.54
CA GLN A 120 10.68 -0.72 16.95
C GLN A 120 10.86 0.46 17.91
N MET A 121 11.37 1.59 17.40
CA MET A 121 11.49 2.83 18.17
C MET A 121 10.18 3.62 18.19
N GLY A 122 9.17 3.20 17.40
CA GLY A 122 7.82 3.74 17.42
C GLY A 122 6.96 3.10 18.51
N HIS A 123 5.87 3.77 18.88
CA HIS A 123 4.93 3.29 19.88
C HIS A 123 4.02 2.16 19.37
N ASP A 124 3.81 2.07 18.06
CA ASP A 124 2.90 1.12 17.40
C ASP A 124 3.63 0.10 16.51
N PHE A 125 4.75 -0.44 16.99
CA PHE A 125 5.53 -1.43 16.24
C PHE A 125 4.70 -2.66 15.86
N ARG A 126 4.83 -3.12 14.60
CA ARG A 126 4.22 -4.35 14.09
C ARG A 126 5.24 -5.19 13.34
N ALA A 127 5.36 -6.47 13.72
CA ALA A 127 6.33 -7.38 13.11
C ALA A 127 6.11 -7.53 11.59
N ASP A 128 4.87 -7.74 11.16
CA ASP A 128 4.56 -7.96 9.73
C ASP A 128 4.90 -6.75 8.83
N TYR A 129 5.07 -5.54 9.39
CA TYR A 129 5.50 -4.36 8.63
C TYR A 129 6.97 -4.42 8.24
N LYS A 130 7.84 -5.08 9.02
CA LYS A 130 9.25 -5.26 8.66
C LYS A 130 9.42 -6.15 7.44
N ASP A 131 8.55 -7.14 7.33
CA ASP A 131 8.57 -8.11 6.24
C ASP A 131 8.10 -7.48 4.91
N LEU A 132 7.48 -6.28 4.93
CA LEU A 132 7.12 -5.54 3.71
C LEU A 132 8.33 -5.09 2.88
N SER A 133 9.57 -5.21 3.40
CA SER A 133 10.79 -5.10 2.60
C SER A 133 10.79 -6.06 1.39
N LEU A 134 10.06 -7.18 1.48
CA LEU A 134 9.85 -8.11 0.37
C LEU A 134 9.27 -7.43 -0.88
N LEU A 135 8.45 -6.38 -0.72
CA LEU A 135 7.81 -5.69 -1.84
C LEU A 135 8.87 -5.04 -2.73
N LYS A 136 9.88 -4.41 -2.14
CA LYS A 136 10.96 -3.78 -2.90
C LYS A 136 11.89 -4.82 -3.53
N GLN A 137 12.11 -5.94 -2.85
CA GLN A 137 12.95 -7.04 -3.36
C GLN A 137 12.28 -7.76 -4.55
N ARG A 138 10.98 -8.03 -4.47
CA ARG A 138 10.22 -8.77 -5.49
C ARG A 138 9.73 -7.90 -6.64
N PHE A 139 9.39 -6.64 -6.36
CA PHE A 139 8.84 -5.70 -7.34
C PHE A 139 9.68 -4.40 -7.43
N PRO A 140 10.97 -4.50 -7.78
CA PRO A 140 11.92 -3.37 -7.66
C PRO A 140 11.53 -2.13 -8.46
N SER A 141 10.84 -2.28 -9.59
CA SER A 141 10.39 -1.16 -10.43
C SER A 141 9.07 -0.52 -9.98
N VAL A 142 8.36 -1.13 -9.03
CA VAL A 142 7.11 -0.55 -8.50
C VAL A 142 7.47 0.45 -7.40
N PRO A 143 7.05 1.72 -7.52
CA PRO A 143 7.34 2.72 -6.50
C PRO A 143 6.62 2.42 -5.18
N ILE A 144 7.27 2.77 -4.07
CA ILE A 144 6.67 2.72 -2.73
C ILE A 144 6.40 4.14 -2.23
N LEU A 145 5.16 4.39 -1.81
CA LEU A 145 4.75 5.57 -1.05
C LEU A 145 4.56 5.17 0.41
N ALA A 146 5.54 5.49 1.25
CA ALA A 146 5.46 5.28 2.70
C ALA A 146 4.92 6.53 3.38
N MET A 147 3.88 6.40 4.21
CA MET A 147 3.21 7.55 4.79
C MET A 147 2.97 7.39 6.29
N THR A 148 3.20 8.46 7.06
CA THR A 148 2.94 8.52 8.50
C THR A 148 2.40 9.89 8.92
N THR A 149 1.82 9.96 10.11
CA THR A 149 1.22 11.20 10.64
C THR A 149 2.30 12.16 11.16
N ILE A 150 3.10 11.70 12.13
CA ILE A 150 4.25 12.43 12.66
C ILE A 150 5.33 11.38 12.96
N ALA A 151 6.55 11.60 12.48
CA ALA A 151 7.69 10.74 12.79
C ALA A 151 8.94 11.58 13.10
N THR A 152 9.71 11.13 14.09
CA THR A 152 11.03 11.70 14.36
C THR A 152 11.99 11.32 13.24
N LYS A 153 13.05 12.10 13.03
CA LYS A 153 14.10 11.76 12.03
C LYS A 153 14.63 10.34 12.19
N LYS A 154 14.76 9.84 13.43
CA LYS A 154 15.22 8.46 13.70
C LYS A 154 14.24 7.43 13.16
N VAL A 155 12.94 7.60 13.42
CA VAL A 155 11.89 6.70 12.90
C VAL A 155 11.86 6.74 11.37
N ILE A 156 11.95 7.93 10.76
CA ILE A 156 11.98 8.05 9.29
C ILE A 156 13.15 7.25 8.70
N MET A 157 14.35 7.41 9.25
CA MET A 157 15.54 6.70 8.78
C MET A 157 15.41 5.18 8.93
N ASP A 158 14.83 4.71 10.04
CA ASP A 158 14.60 3.29 10.29
C ASP A 158 13.57 2.70 9.31
N VAL A 159 12.51 3.45 9.00
CA VAL A 159 11.51 3.07 7.98
C VAL A 159 12.16 2.95 6.60
N LEU A 160 12.93 3.95 6.18
CA LEU A 160 13.61 3.94 4.88
C LEU A 160 14.59 2.77 4.76
N GLN A 161 15.37 2.53 5.81
CA GLN A 161 16.32 1.41 5.86
C GLN A 161 15.61 0.07 5.80
N THR A 162 14.58 -0.13 6.61
CA THR A 162 13.88 -1.42 6.69
C THR A 162 13.11 -1.72 5.41
N LEU A 163 12.40 -0.75 4.85
CA LEU A 163 11.66 -0.91 3.59
C LEU A 163 12.54 -0.86 2.34
N GLN A 164 13.86 -0.68 2.51
CA GLN A 164 14.84 -0.57 1.42
C GLN A 164 14.50 0.55 0.41
N ILE A 165 13.97 1.67 0.92
CA ILE A 165 13.64 2.86 0.13
C ILE A 165 14.84 3.80 0.14
N SER A 166 15.13 4.46 -0.98
CA SER A 166 16.24 5.41 -1.06
C SER A 166 16.10 6.55 -0.04
N LYS A 167 17.23 6.95 0.56
CA LYS A 167 17.29 8.08 1.49
C LYS A 167 17.01 9.44 0.83
N SER A 168 17.08 9.51 -0.49
CA SER A 168 16.74 10.70 -1.28
C SER A 168 15.22 10.95 -1.41
N CYS A 169 14.39 10.13 -0.77
CA CYS A 169 12.93 10.13 -0.92
C CYS A 169 12.18 10.89 0.18
N VAL A 170 12.89 11.60 1.05
CA VAL A 170 12.34 12.48 2.11
C VAL A 170 12.18 13.90 1.60
#